data_AF-A0AAD7EHI0-F1
#
_entry.id   AF-A0AAD7EHI0-F1
#
_cell.length_a   1.000
_cell.length_b   1.000
_cell.length_c   1.000
_cell.angle_alpha   90.00
_cell.angle_beta   90.00
_cell.angle_gamma   90.00
#
_symmetry.space_group_name_H-M   'P 1'
#
loop_
_entity.id
_entity.type
_entity.pdbx_description
1 polymer ?
#
loop_
_entity_poly.entity_id
_entity_poly.type
_entity_poly.pdbx_seq_one_letter_code
_entity_poly.pdbx_strand_id
1 'polypeptide(L)'
;MKLTATFATFAAFLTTLASAGVLEARDSCNSGGVYCGTSLLNKGNYHDHIVEVLTQNGQPTDEAHVDNCLFNCLSGGEISFISFCGNGCGGTTTTSPDFCLQ
;
A
#
# COMPACT_ATOMS: atom_id res chain seq x y z
N MET A 1 -41.94 -38.58 40.26
CA MET A 1 -40.49 -38.60 39.97
C MET A 1 -40.32 -38.14 38.53
N LYS A 2 -39.55 -37.08 38.30
CA LYS A 2 -39.43 -36.33 37.04
C LYS A 2 -38.57 -37.08 36.02
N LEU A 3 -38.91 -37.01 34.73
CA LEU A 3 -37.91 -37.13 33.64
C LEU A 3 -38.19 -36.06 32.56
N THR A 4 -37.64 -34.88 32.81
CA THR A 4 -37.19 -33.86 31.85
C THR A 4 -36.07 -34.45 30.97
N ALA A 5 -35.74 -34.02 29.75
CA ALA A 5 -36.18 -32.95 28.87
C ALA A 5 -35.64 -33.29 27.46
N THR A 6 -36.42 -33.03 26.41
CA THR A 6 -35.93 -33.10 25.02
C THR A 6 -35.09 -31.86 24.74
N PHE A 7 -33.77 -31.98 24.86
CA PHE A 7 -32.82 -30.94 24.45
C PHE A 7 -32.62 -31.00 22.94
N ALA A 8 -33.33 -30.15 22.20
CA ALA A 8 -33.04 -29.91 20.80
C ALA A 8 -33.19 -28.43 20.49
N THR A 9 -32.07 -27.72 20.49
CA THR A 9 -31.91 -26.49 19.70
C THR A 9 -30.41 -26.26 19.52
N PHE A 10 -29.92 -26.63 18.33
CA PHE A 10 -28.58 -26.36 17.86
C PHE A 10 -28.37 -24.84 17.81
N ALA A 11 -27.64 -24.28 18.77
CA ALA A 11 -27.15 -22.92 18.67
C ALA A 11 -25.95 -22.91 17.72
N ALA A 12 -26.14 -22.34 16.53
CA ALA A 12 -25.10 -22.17 15.52
C ALA A 12 -24.00 -21.24 16.05
N PHE A 13 -22.78 -21.76 16.17
CA PHE A 13 -21.58 -20.97 16.46
C PHE A 13 -21.24 -20.13 15.21
N LEU A 14 -21.54 -18.82 15.23
CA LEU A 14 -20.94 -17.88 14.28
C LEU A 14 -19.49 -17.61 14.71
N THR A 15 -18.55 -18.39 14.18
CA THR A 15 -17.13 -18.04 14.24
C THR A 15 -16.85 -16.92 13.23
N THR A 16 -16.83 -15.67 13.70
CA THR A 16 -16.27 -14.55 12.93
C THR A 16 -14.77 -14.78 12.77
N LEU A 17 -14.35 -15.29 11.60
CA LEU A 17 -12.95 -15.22 11.21
C LEU A 17 -12.63 -13.76 10.92
N ALA A 18 -12.18 -13.03 11.94
CA ALA A 18 -11.45 -11.80 11.73
C ALA A 18 -10.13 -12.20 11.07
N SER A 19 -10.07 -12.10 9.74
CA SER A 19 -8.82 -12.16 8.99
C SER A 19 -7.99 -10.95 9.40
N ALA A 20 -7.23 -11.09 10.50
CA ALA A 20 -6.08 -10.26 10.74
C ALA A 20 -5.13 -10.55 9.58
N GLY A 21 -5.18 -9.70 8.55
CA GLY A 21 -4.22 -9.72 7.47
C GLY A 21 -2.84 -9.73 8.11
N VAL A 22 -2.11 -10.80 7.89
CA VAL A 22 -0.69 -10.84 8.22
C VAL A 22 -0.10 -9.72 7.38
N LEU A 23 0.25 -8.59 8.03
CA LEU A 23 1.13 -7.63 7.40
C LEU A 23 2.43 -8.38 7.21
N GLU A 24 2.59 -8.97 6.02
CA GLU A 24 3.90 -9.38 5.56
C GLU A 24 4.79 -8.17 5.78
N ALA A 25 5.87 -8.36 6.54
CA ALA A 25 6.93 -7.38 6.67
C ALA A 25 7.63 -7.27 5.31
N ARG A 26 6.93 -6.66 4.35
CA ARG A 26 7.48 -6.22 3.08
C ARG A 26 8.37 -5.02 3.40
N ASP A 27 9.49 -4.93 2.70
CA ASP A 27 10.39 -3.78 2.80
C ASP A 27 9.59 -2.51 2.46
N SER A 28 9.17 -1.84 3.53
CA SER A 28 8.47 -0.57 3.44
C SER A 28 9.47 0.51 3.06
N CYS A 29 9.01 1.53 2.36
CA CYS A 29 9.82 2.72 2.14
C CYS A 29 10.28 3.31 3.49
N ASN A 30 11.42 4.01 3.49
CA ASN A 30 11.92 4.63 4.71
C ASN A 30 11.13 5.90 4.98
N SER A 31 10.47 5.98 6.14
CA SER A 31 9.70 7.15 6.56
C SER A 31 10.54 8.44 6.47
N GLY A 32 9.95 9.48 5.89
CA GLY A 32 10.60 10.77 5.61
C GLY A 32 11.42 10.79 4.30
N GLY A 33 11.54 9.67 3.60
CA GLY A 33 12.18 9.58 2.29
C GLY A 33 11.29 10.06 1.15
N VAL A 34 11.91 10.44 0.04
CA VAL A 34 11.24 10.77 -1.23
C VAL A 34 11.62 9.72 -2.26
N TYR A 35 10.62 9.19 -2.95
CA TYR A 35 10.78 8.08 -3.88
C TYR A 35 10.03 8.33 -5.19
N CYS A 36 10.66 8.01 -6.31
CA CYS A 36 9.98 7.72 -7.56
C CYS A 36 9.10 6.49 -7.38
N GLY A 37 8.02 6.42 -8.15
CA GLY A 37 7.21 5.22 -8.25
C GLY A 37 8.03 3.98 -8.60
N THR A 38 8.96 4.08 -9.57
CA THR A 38 9.89 2.97 -9.90
C THR A 38 10.72 2.51 -8.69
N SER A 39 11.19 3.43 -7.84
CA SER A 39 11.95 3.06 -6.63
C SER A 39 11.10 2.33 -5.61
N LEU A 40 9.83 2.72 -5.47
CA LEU A 40 8.86 2.02 -4.62
C LEU A 40 8.55 0.63 -5.17
N LEU A 41 8.35 0.49 -6.48
CA LEU A 41 8.15 -0.80 -7.15
C LEU A 41 9.35 -1.73 -6.98
N ASN A 42 10.57 -1.20 -7.03
CA ASN A 42 11.79 -1.97 -6.80
C ASN A 42 11.96 -2.41 -5.34
N LYS A 43 11.42 -1.64 -4.39
CA LYS A 43 11.42 -2.00 -2.97
C LYS A 43 10.42 -3.10 -2.64
N GLY A 44 9.27 -3.10 -3.30
CA GLY A 44 8.25 -4.10 -3.05
C GLY A 44 6.94 -3.82 -3.76
N ASN A 45 5.87 -4.31 -3.17
CA ASN A 45 4.57 -4.39 -3.82
C ASN A 45 3.78 -3.09 -3.61
N TYR A 46 4.29 -2.02 -4.18
CA TYR A 46 3.72 -0.68 -4.08
C TYR A 46 2.73 -0.34 -5.21
N HIS A 47 2.66 -1.15 -6.27
CA HIS A 47 1.86 -0.83 -7.45
C HIS A 47 0.42 -0.43 -7.13
N ASP A 48 -0.33 -1.28 -6.41
CA ASP A 48 -1.74 -1.02 -6.11
C ASP A 48 -1.91 0.20 -5.19
N HIS A 49 -0.98 0.41 -4.27
CA HIS A 49 -0.96 1.57 -3.38
C HIS A 49 -0.67 2.87 -4.15
N ILE A 50 0.26 2.83 -5.12
CA ILE A 50 0.53 3.94 -6.03
C ILE A 50 -0.72 4.27 -6.84
N VAL A 51 -1.36 3.26 -7.45
CA VAL A 51 -2.60 3.46 -8.23
C VAL A 51 -3.71 4.07 -7.37
N GLU A 52 -3.88 3.60 -6.14
CA GLU A 52 -4.86 4.17 -5.20
C GLU A 52 -4.56 5.65 -4.92
N VAL A 53 -3.32 5.99 -4.56
CA VAL A 53 -2.92 7.36 -4.22
C VAL A 53 -3.02 8.29 -5.43
N LEU A 54 -2.65 7.83 -6.64
CA LEU A 54 -2.82 8.60 -7.87
C LEU A 54 -4.30 8.87 -8.14
N THR A 55 -5.16 7.85 -8.01
CA THR A 55 -6.61 7.99 -8.17
C THR A 55 -7.19 9.00 -7.18
N GLN A 56 -6.80 8.93 -5.90
CA GLN A 56 -7.22 9.86 -4.86
C GLN A 56 -6.78 11.31 -5.13
N ASN A 57 -5.66 11.50 -5.84
CA ASN A 57 -5.14 12.81 -6.25
C ASN A 57 -5.59 13.23 -7.65
N GLY A 58 -6.54 12.50 -8.27
CA GLY A 58 -7.06 12.81 -9.60
C GLY A 58 -6.02 12.73 -10.71
N GLN A 59 -4.93 11.97 -10.49
CA GLN A 59 -3.90 11.73 -11.50
C GLN A 59 -4.25 10.51 -12.36
N PRO A 60 -3.79 10.48 -13.62
CA PRO A 60 -3.80 9.25 -14.40
C PRO A 60 -3.02 8.13 -13.69
N THR A 61 -3.43 6.89 -13.93
CA THR A 61 -2.81 5.69 -13.38
C THR A 61 -2.17 4.84 -14.47
N ASP A 62 -1.75 5.48 -15.56
CA ASP A 62 -0.96 4.82 -16.60
C ASP A 62 0.46 4.53 -16.11
N GLU A 63 1.18 3.67 -16.83
CA GLU A 63 2.54 3.24 -16.49
C GLU A 63 3.49 4.43 -16.31
N ALA A 64 3.36 5.49 -17.12
CA ALA A 64 4.19 6.67 -17.00
C ALA A 64 3.98 7.38 -15.66
N HIS A 65 2.74 7.52 -15.20
CA HIS A 65 2.45 8.12 -13.89
C HIS A 65 2.84 7.18 -12.75
N VAL A 66 2.59 5.88 -12.88
CA VAL A 66 3.00 4.90 -11.88
C VAL A 66 4.51 4.91 -11.68
N ASP A 67 5.30 5.03 -12.75
CA ASP A 67 6.76 5.01 -12.67
C ASP A 67 7.37 6.36 -12.28
N ASN A 68 6.89 7.45 -12.89
CA ASN A 68 7.56 8.75 -12.85
C ASN A 68 6.92 9.74 -11.86
N CYS A 69 5.89 9.35 -11.10
CA CYS A 69 5.43 10.18 -10.00
C CYS A 69 6.40 10.12 -8.82
N LEU A 70 6.49 11.25 -8.12
CA LEU A 70 7.29 11.43 -6.91
C LEU A 70 6.37 11.34 -5.69
N PHE A 71 6.81 10.60 -4.68
CA PHE A 71 6.04 10.32 -3.47
C PHE A 71 6.88 10.58 -2.21
N ASN A 72 6.23 11.11 -1.17
CA ASN A 72 6.76 11.08 0.19
C ASN A 72 6.42 9.75 0.83
N CYS A 73 7.40 9.13 1.48
CA CYS A 73 7.16 7.99 2.35
C CYS A 73 6.82 8.45 3.77
N LEU A 74 5.69 7.97 4.28
CA LEU A 74 5.19 8.24 5.62
C LEU A 74 5.46 7.03 6.54
N SER A 75 4.98 7.11 7.78
CA SER A 75 5.09 6.00 8.73
C SER A 75 4.31 4.77 8.26
N GLY A 76 4.84 3.57 8.50
CA GLY A 76 4.17 2.32 8.15
C GLY A 76 4.22 1.94 6.68
N GLY A 77 5.04 2.63 5.87
CA GLY A 77 5.14 2.37 4.43
C GLY A 77 4.06 3.05 3.60
N GLU A 78 3.22 3.89 4.21
CA GLU A 78 2.27 4.76 3.55
C GLU A 78 2.96 5.76 2.62
N ILE A 79 2.31 6.16 1.53
CA ILE A 79 2.87 7.11 0.56
C ILE A 79 1.91 8.27 0.27
N SER A 80 2.48 9.44 -0.02
CA SER A 80 1.73 10.63 -0.39
C SER A 80 2.28 11.22 -1.68
N PHE A 81 1.39 11.49 -2.63
CA PHE A 81 1.74 12.07 -3.93
C PHE A 81 2.33 13.48 -3.77
N ILE A 82 3.41 13.75 -4.51
CA ILE A 82 4.04 15.07 -4.60
C ILE A 82 3.78 15.69 -5.98
N SER A 83 4.25 15.02 -7.04
CA SER A 83 4.18 15.54 -8.41
C SER A 83 4.46 14.46 -9.44
N PHE A 84 3.95 14.63 -10.66
CA PHE A 84 4.38 13.84 -11.83
C PHE A 84 5.65 14.44 -12.45
N CYS A 85 6.69 13.62 -12.66
CA CYS A 85 7.92 14.04 -13.32
C CYS A 85 7.82 13.80 -14.85
N GLY A 86 7.37 14.81 -15.60
CA GLY A 86 7.14 14.68 -17.05
C GLY A 86 8.39 14.38 -17.90
N ASN A 87 9.58 14.74 -17.41
CA ASN A 87 10.87 14.44 -18.06
C ASN A 87 11.53 13.15 -17.51
N GLY A 88 10.81 12.41 -16.67
CA GLY A 88 11.30 11.22 -15.98
C GLY A 88 11.72 11.48 -14.54
N CYS A 89 11.80 10.41 -13.76
CA CYS A 89 12.17 10.44 -12.35
C CYS A 89 13.54 9.77 -12.13
N GLY A 90 14.43 10.43 -11.37
CA GLY A 90 15.82 10.03 -11.16
C GLY A 90 16.15 9.81 -9.68
N GLY A 91 17.33 9.23 -9.43
CA GLY A 91 17.79 8.85 -8.08
C GLY A 91 17.57 7.38 -7.70
N THR A 92 16.89 6.62 -8.57
CA THR A 92 16.29 5.31 -8.30
C THR A 92 17.25 4.17 -7.92
N THR A 93 18.56 4.38 -8.05
CA THR A 93 19.62 3.42 -7.72
C THR A 93 20.53 3.88 -6.58
N THR A 94 20.19 4.99 -5.92
CA THR A 94 20.99 5.60 -4.86
C THR A 94 20.28 5.53 -3.52
N THR A 95 21.00 5.81 -2.43
CA THR A 95 20.41 6.03 -1.10
C THR A 95 19.91 7.46 -0.88
N SER A 96 20.15 8.34 -1.87
CA SER A 96 19.69 9.73 -1.82
C SER A 96 18.21 9.81 -2.18
N PRO A 97 17.51 10.90 -1.78
CA PRO A 97 16.14 11.12 -2.19
C PRO A 97 16.02 11.18 -3.71
N ASP A 98 14.94 10.62 -4.23
CA ASP A 98 14.63 10.70 -5.64
C ASP A 98 14.17 12.11 -6.04
N PHE A 99 14.27 12.43 -7.32
CA PHE A 99 13.99 13.76 -7.85
C PHE A 99 13.46 13.72 -9.29
N CYS A 100 12.69 14.74 -9.68
CA CYS A 100 12.29 14.92 -11.08
C CYS A 100 13.47 15.43 -11.92
N LEU A 101 13.67 14.82 -13.08
CA LEU A 101 14.62 15.31 -14.07
C LEU A 101 14.16 16.67 -14.62
N GLN A 102 15.11 17.58 -14.84
CA GLN A 102 14.87 18.93 -15.38
C GLN A 102 14.97 18.92 -16.90
#